data_AF-A0A970UII6-F1
#
_entry.id   AF-A0A970UII6-F1
#
_cell.length_a   1.000
_cell.length_b   1.000
_cell.length_c   1.000
_cell.angle_alpha   90.00
_cell.angle_beta   90.00
_cell.angle_gamma   90.00
#
_symmetry.space_group_name_H-M   'P 1'
#
loop_
_entity.id
_entity.type
_entity.pdbx_description
1 polymer ?
#
loop_
_entity_poly.entity_id
_entity_poly.type
_entity_poly.pdbx_seq_one_letter_code
_entity_poly.pdbx_strand_id
1 'polypeptide(L)' 'MSNGQKLRIIIITFKSSHDAIASQDILTNRNLEFKVIPTPSELSSECGISLEIKAHSQLECMEALSEHSIRFACYPIS' A
#
# COMPACT_ATOMS: atom_id res chain seq x y z
N MET A 1 6.95 -1.42 30.89
CA MET A 1 5.89 -0.73 30.13
C MET A 1 6.11 -1.07 28.67
N SER A 2 5.52 -2.15 28.17
CA SER A 2 5.62 -2.52 26.75
C SER A 2 4.25 -2.30 26.15
N ASN A 3 3.98 -1.04 25.81
CA ASN A 3 2.70 -0.65 25.20
C ASN A 3 2.50 -1.48 23.93
N GLY A 4 1.46 -2.31 23.93
CA GLY A 4 0.99 -3.03 22.75
C GLY A 4 0.60 -2.01 21.69
N GLN A 5 1.53 -1.73 20.77
CA GLN A 5 1.27 -0.86 19.64
C GLN A 5 0.31 -1.61 18.71
N LYS A 6 -0.95 -1.16 18.70
CA LYS A 6 -1.99 -1.66 17.80
C LYS A 6 -1.45 -1.54 16.37
N LEU A 7 -1.17 -2.67 15.72
CA LEU A 7 -0.70 -2.73 14.33
C LEU A 7 -1.83 -2.21 13.43
N ARG A 8 -1.78 -0.91 13.11
CA ARG A 8 -2.69 -0.32 12.13
C ARG A 8 -2.20 -0.67 10.74
N ILE A 9 -3.07 -1.31 9.98
CA ILE A 9 -2.79 -1.76 8.62
C ILE A 9 -3.48 -0.80 7.65
N ILE A 10 -2.83 -0.55 6.52
CA ILE A 10 -3.39 0.26 5.44
C ILE A 10 -3.29 -0.54 4.16
N ILE A 11 -4.39 -0.56 3.41
CA ILE A 11 -4.46 -1.17 2.10
C ILE A 11 -4.34 -0.06 1.05
N ILE A 12 -3.35 -0.20 0.18
CA ILE A 12 -3.17 0.64 -0.99
C ILE A 12 -3.79 -0.09 -2.17
N THR A 13 -4.75 0.55 -2.84
CA THR A 13 -5.36 0.03 -4.05
C THR A 13 -4.93 0.84 -5.28
N PHE A 14 -5.02 0.21 -6.45
CA PHE A 14 -4.58 0.78 -7.72
C PHE A 14 -5.69 0.69 -8.77
N LYS A 15 -5.66 1.64 -9.71
CA LYS A 15 -6.58 1.64 -10.85
C LYS A 15 -6.14 0.73 -11.98
N SER A 16 -4.87 0.32 -12.02
CA SER A 16 -4.37 -0.57 -13.06
C SER A 16 -3.35 -1.56 -12.50
N SER A 17 -3.23 -2.73 -13.14
CA SER A 17 -2.22 -3.72 -12.77
C SER A 17 -0.81 -3.18 -13.01
N HIS A 18 -0.63 -2.32 -14.02
CA HIS A 18 0.64 -1.64 -14.28
C HIS A 18 1.06 -0.79 -13.08
N ASP A 19 0.15 0.02 -12.53
CA ASP A 19 0.42 0.83 -11.33
C ASP A 19 0.75 -0.08 -10.14
N ALA A 20 -0.01 -1.16 -9.93
CA ALA A 20 0.22 -2.10 -8.84
C ALA A 20 1.58 -2.80 -8.92
N ILE A 21 2.02 -3.19 -10.12
CA ILE A 21 3.31 -3.84 -10.35
C ILE A 21 4.45 -2.83 -10.20
N ALA A 22 4.32 -1.64 -10.80
CA ALA A 22 5.33 -0.58 -10.67
C ALA A 22 5.53 -0.16 -9.21
N SER A 23 4.45 -0.10 -8.43
CA SER A 23 4.48 0.20 -7.00
C SER A 23 5.34 -0.79 -6.22
N GLN A 24 5.25 -2.08 -6.52
CA GLN A 24 6.05 -3.11 -5.85
C GLN A 24 7.54 -2.90 -6.08
N ASP A 25 7.93 -2.59 -7.33
CA ASP A 25 9.32 -2.31 -7.68
C ASP A 25 9.83 -1.05 -6.98
N ILE A 26 9.06 0.04 -7.01
CA ILE A 26 9.39 1.31 -6.33
C ILE A 26 9.61 1.11 -4.83
N LEU A 27 8.66 0.45 -4.16
CA LEU A 27 8.74 0.25 -2.70
C LEU A 27 9.86 -0.73 -2.33
N THR A 28 10.11 -1.76 -3.14
CA THR A 28 11.23 -2.70 -2.95
C THR A 28 12.57 -1.97 -3.07
N ASN A 29 12.74 -1.14 -4.10
CA ASN A 29 13.96 -0.35 -4.33
C ASN A 29 14.23 0.67 -3.22
N ARG A 30 13.17 1.12 -2.52
CA ARG A 30 13.25 1.99 -1.34
C ARG A 30 13.43 1.23 -0.02
N ASN A 31 13.50 -0.11 -0.04
CA ASN A 31 13.53 -0.97 1.15
C ASN A 31 12.32 -0.75 2.09
N LEU A 32 11.15 -0.42 1.52
CA LEU A 32 9.91 -0.24 2.29
C LEU A 32 9.20 -1.59 2.44
N GLU A 33 8.72 -1.87 3.65
CA GLU A 33 8.01 -3.11 3.94
C GLU A 33 6.55 -3.05 3.46
N PHE A 34 6.17 -4.01 2.62
CA PHE A 34 4.80 -4.19 2.16
C PHE A 34 4.50 -5.68 1.91
N LYS A 35 3.21 -6.01 1.80
CA LYS A 35 2.77 -7.32 1.28
C LYS A 35 1.83 -7.14 0.11
N VAL A 36 1.98 -7.96 -0.92
CA VAL A 36 1.03 -8.04 -2.02
C VAL A 36 -0.14 -8.91 -1.58
N ILE A 37 -1.35 -8.37 -1.67
CA ILE A 37 -2.59 -9.09 -1.35
C ILE A 37 -3.59 -8.96 -2.51
N PRO A 38 -4.53 -9.91 -2.67
CA PRO A 38 -5.70 -9.65 -3.50
C PRO A 38 -6.48 -8.46 -2.92
N THR A 39 -7.04 -7.63 -3.79
CA THR A 39 -7.89 -6.52 -3.35
C THR A 39 -9.06 -7.05 -2.52
N PRO A 40 -9.25 -6.56 -1.28
CA PRO A 40 -10.41 -6.94 -0.46
C PRO A 40 -11.73 -6.63 -1.18
N SER A 41 -12.72 -7.51 -1.05
CA SER A 41 -14.03 -7.36 -1.71
C SER A 41 -14.78 -6.09 -1.32
N GLU A 42 -14.46 -5.51 -0.17
CA GLU A 42 -15.00 -4.23 0.31
C GLU A 42 -14.36 -3.01 -0.38
N LEU A 43 -13.20 -3.18 -1.01
CA LEU A 43 -12.41 -2.12 -1.63
C LEU A 43 -12.43 -2.27 -3.17
N SER A 44 -13.58 -2.02 -3.80
CA SER A 44 -13.74 -2.08 -5.26
C SER A 44 -12.58 -1.40 -6.00
N SER A 45 -11.75 -2.19 -6.69
CA SER A 45 -10.61 -1.71 -7.47
C SER A 45 -10.56 -2.41 -8.83
N GLU A 46 -10.13 -1.70 -9.85
CA GLU A 46 -10.22 -2.18 -11.25
C GLU A 46 -9.22 -3.31 -11.56
N CYS A 47 -8.14 -3.46 -10.78
CA CYS A 47 -7.04 -4.38 -11.10
C CYS A 47 -6.88 -5.59 -10.17
N GLY A 48 -7.67 -5.69 -9.10
CA GLY A 48 -7.67 -6.83 -8.17
C GLY A 48 -6.40 -7.05 -7.33
N ILE A 49 -5.40 -6.16 -7.44
CA ILE A 49 -4.15 -6.22 -6.68
C ILE A 49 -4.08 -5.02 -5.72
N SER A 50 -3.63 -5.27 -4.49
CA SER A 50 -3.45 -4.25 -3.47
C SER A 50 -2.18 -4.51 -2.66
N LEU A 51 -1.64 -3.45 -2.03
CA LEU A 51 -0.51 -3.56 -1.11
C LEU A 51 -0.99 -3.33 0.32
N GLU A 52 -0.66 -4.26 1.20
CA GLU A 52 -0.78 -4.10 2.64
C GLU A 52 0.49 -3.46 3.19
N ILE A 53 0.36 -2.34 3.88
CA ILE A 53 1.48 -1.67 4.57
C ILE A 53 1.14 -1.40 6.03
N LYS A 54 2.17 -1.20 6.85
CA LYS A 54 2.01 -0.72 8.22
C LYS A 54 1.78 0.78 8.21
N ALA A 55 0.91 1.27 9.09
CA ALA A 55 0.58 2.69 9.17
C ALA A 55 1.79 3.61 9.42
N HIS A 56 2.85 3.12 10.08
CA HIS A 56 4.05 3.92 10.29
C HIS A 56 4.85 4.18 9.00
N SER A 57 4.73 3.32 7.98
CA SER A 57 5.38 3.47 6.67
C SER A 57 4.49 4.18 5.65
N GLN A 58 3.29 4.61 6.05
CA GLN A 58 2.31 5.24 5.14
C GLN A 58 2.90 6.44 4.40
N LEU A 59 3.53 7.35 5.15
CA LEU A 59 4.04 8.60 4.59
C LEU A 59 5.10 8.31 3.53
N GLU A 60 6.09 7.48 3.86
CA GLU A 60 7.19 7.11 2.95
C GLU A 60 6.67 6.40 1.69
N CYS A 61 5.68 5.50 1.84
CA CYS A 61 5.07 4.83 0.69
C CYS A 61 4.33 5.84 -0.21
N MET A 62 3.55 6.74 0.38
CA MET A 62 2.81 7.75 -0.38
C MET A 62 3.74 8.69 -1.14
N GLU A 63 4.82 9.14 -0.52
CA GLU A 63 5.83 9.98 -1.16
C GLU A 63 6.48 9.24 -2.34
N ALA A 64 6.98 8.01 -2.12
CA ALA A 64 7.61 7.21 -3.16
C ALA A 64 6.68 6.95 -4.36
N LEU A 65 5.40 6.66 -4.11
CA LEU A 65 4.43 6.44 -5.19
C LEU A 65 4.05 7.75 -5.92
N SER A 66 3.97 8.85 -5.19
CA SER A 66 3.62 10.17 -5.77
C SER A 66 4.75 10.72 -6.65
N GLU A 67 6.01 10.54 -6.26
CA GLU A 67 7.19 10.91 -7.06
C GLU A 67 7.18 10.24 -8.44
N HIS A 68 6.63 9.03 -8.54
CA HIS A 68 6.55 8.25 -9.77
C HIS A 68 5.19 8.40 -10.50
N SER A 69 4.35 9.36 -10.10
CA SER A 69 3.02 9.61 -10.68
C SER A 69 2.07 8.40 -10.66
N ILE A 70 2.25 7.50 -9.68
CA ILE A 70 1.38 6.33 -9.51
C ILE A 70 0.01 6.77 -8.98
N ARG A 71 -1.06 6.26 -9.58
CA ARG A 71 -2.42 6.49 -9.08
C ARG A 71 -2.82 5.43 -8.06
N PHE A 72 -2.96 5.86 -6.81
CA PHE A 72 -3.32 4.98 -5.70
C PHE A 72 -4.39 5.59 -4.80
N ALA A 73 -5.01 4.74 -3.98
CA ALA A 73 -5.88 5.15 -2.88
C ALA A 73 -5.51 4.35 -1.62
N CYS A 74 -5.59 4.98 -0.45
CA CYS A 74 -5.22 4.37 0.83
C CYS A 74 -6.46 4.15 1.71
N TYR A 75 -6.61 2.95 2.24
CA TYR A 75 -7.73 2.56 3.11
C TYR A 75 -7.20 1.99 4.43
N PRO A 76 -7.40 2.69 5.57
CA PRO A 76 -7.04 2.15 6.86
C PRO A 76 -8.00 1.04 7.28
N ILE A 77 -7.45 -0.11 7.70
CA ILE A 77 -8.22 -1.24 8.23
C ILE A 77 -7.99 -1.28 9.75
N SER A 78 -9.08 -1.28 10.52
CA SER A 78 -9.09 -1.07 11.99
C SER A 78 -9.35 -2.33 12.79
#